data_AF-A0A256HS05-F1
#
_entry.id   AF-A0A256HS05-F1
#
_cell.length_a   1.000
_cell.length_b   1.000
_cell.length_c   1.000
_cell.angle_alpha   90.00
_cell.angle_beta   90.00
_cell.angle_gamma   90.00
#
_symmetry.space_group_name_H-M   'P 1'
#
loop_
_entity.id
_entity.type
_entity.pdbx_description
1 polymer ?
#
loop_
_entity_poly.entity_id
_entity_poly.type
_entity_poly.pdbx_seq_one_letter_code
_entity_poly.pdbx_strand_id
1 'polypeptide(L)' 'MARTRALLTETEREHLRSEKASSNQYQAVSRIRNRIHEELQTDLEVLEKHHPELYKELAQIVCDGEE' A
#
# COMPACT_ATOMS: atom_id res chain seq x y z
N MET A 1 14.04 -16.13 4.24
CA MET A 1 12.58 -16.03 4.41
C MET A 1 12.01 -15.49 3.11
N ALA A 2 10.97 -16.12 2.54
CA ALA A 2 10.31 -15.53 1.38
C ALA A 2 9.77 -14.16 1.78
N ARG A 3 10.23 -13.10 1.10
CA ARG A 3 9.75 -11.75 1.39
C ARG A 3 8.28 -11.70 0.96
N THR A 4 7.36 -11.77 1.92
CA THR A 4 5.96 -11.50 1.64
C THR A 4 5.83 -10.03 1.26
N ARG A 5 4.94 -9.72 0.31
CA ARG A 5 4.65 -8.33 -0.08
C ARG A 5 3.67 -7.73 0.93
N ALA A 6 3.84 -6.44 1.23
CA ALA A 6 2.78 -5.62 1.81
C ALA A 6 1.82 -5.20 0.67
N LEU A 7 1.61 -3.90 0.46
CA LEU A 7 0.74 -3.39 -0.60
C LEU A 7 1.30 -3.63 -2.02
N LEU A 8 2.60 -3.41 -2.21
CA LEU A 8 3.25 -3.37 -3.54
C LEU A 8 4.09 -4.61 -3.83
N THR A 9 4.00 -5.10 -5.07
CA THR A 9 4.97 -6.06 -5.63
C THR A 9 6.30 -5.39 -5.97
N GLU A 10 7.34 -6.18 -6.23
CA GLU A 10 8.65 -5.65 -6.65
C GLU A 10 8.54 -4.89 -7.98
N THR A 11 7.90 -5.49 -8.98
CA THR A 11 7.69 -4.86 -10.29
C THR A 11 6.87 -3.58 -10.22
N GLU A 12 5.90 -3.49 -9.31
CA GLU A 12 5.14 -2.25 -9.09
C GLU A 12 6.00 -1.15 -8.48
N ARG A 13 6.92 -1.48 -7.55
CA ARG A 13 7.91 -0.51 -7.06
C ARG A 13 8.80 0.01 -8.19
N GLU A 14 9.24 -0.87 -9.08
CA GLU A 14 10.03 -0.49 -10.26
C GLU A 14 9.23 0.43 -11.20
N HIS A 15 7.98 0.08 -11.49
CA HIS A 15 7.11 0.90 -12.34
C HIS A 15 6.81 2.28 -11.75
N LEU A 16 6.63 2.38 -10.42
CA LEU A 16 6.43 3.68 -9.75
C LEU A 16 7.69 4.55 -9.78
N ARG A 17 8.88 3.95 -9.72
CA ARG A 17 10.18 4.66 -9.78
C ARG A 17 10.59 5.05 -11.19
N SER A 18 9.89 4.59 -12.22
CA SER A 18 10.18 4.93 -13.60
C SER A 18 9.88 6.41 -13.87
N GLU A 19 10.89 7.16 -14.31
CA GLU A 19 10.75 8.55 -14.76
C GLU A 19 9.97 8.65 -16.08
N LYS A 20 9.90 7.56 -16.85
CA LYS A 20 9.21 7.52 -18.14
C LYS A 20 7.77 7.03 -17.97
N ALA A 21 6.82 7.89 -18.34
CA ALA A 21 5.41 7.55 -18.51
C ALA A 21 5.25 6.36 -19.46
N SER A 22 4.69 5.26 -18.95
CA SER A 22 4.39 4.05 -19.74
C SER A 22 3.01 3.50 -19.41
N SER A 23 2.44 2.72 -20.33
CA SER A 23 1.17 2.00 -20.07
C SER A 23 1.27 1.13 -18.82
N ASN A 24 2.42 0.51 -18.58
CA ASN A 24 2.66 -0.33 -17.41
C ASN A 24 2.66 0.48 -16.11
N GLN A 25 3.24 1.70 -16.12
CA GLN A 25 3.18 2.61 -14.98
C GLN A 25 1.74 3.02 -14.68
N TYR A 26 0.96 3.39 -15.70
CA TYR A 26 -0.45 3.75 -15.51
C TYR A 26 -1.27 2.59 -14.94
N GLN A 27 -1.08 1.38 -15.49
CA GLN A 27 -1.75 0.18 -14.98
C GLN A 27 -1.34 -0.15 -13.55
N ALA A 28 -0.06 -0.03 -13.20
CA ALA A 28 0.43 -0.22 -11.84
C ALA A 28 -0.25 0.76 -10.88
N VAL A 29 -0.26 2.06 -11.20
CA VAL A 29 -0.94 3.09 -10.39
C VAL A 29 -2.43 2.78 -10.22
N SER A 30 -3.12 2.39 -11.29
CA SER A 30 -4.53 2.03 -11.22
C SER A 30 -4.79 0.83 -10.31
N ARG A 31 -3.98 -0.24 -10.41
CA ARG A 31 -4.12 -1.43 -9.54
C ARG A 31 -3.80 -1.11 -8.08
N ILE A 32 -2.82 -0.26 -7.84
CA ILE A 32 -2.45 0.17 -6.48
C ILE A 32 -3.60 0.98 -5.87
N ARG A 33 -4.17 1.91 -6.65
CA ARG A 33 -5.31 2.71 -6.19
C ARG A 33 -6.50 1.84 -5.79
N ASN A 34 -6.84 0.84 -6.61
CA ASN A 34 -7.94 -0.08 -6.26
C ASN A 34 -7.64 -0.84 -4.96
N ARG A 35 -6.41 -1.37 -4.79
CA ARG A 35 -6.02 -2.03 -3.53
C ARG A 35 -6.09 -1.11 -2.33
N ILE A 36 -5.76 0.18 -2.47
CA ILE A 36 -5.87 1.13 -1.37
C ILE A 36 -7.33 1.32 -0.96
N HIS A 37 -8.24 1.52 -1.93
CA HIS A 37 -9.64 1.80 -1.63
C HIS A 37 -10.46 0.57 -1.27
N GLU A 38 -10.11 -0.61 -1.78
CA GLU A 38 -10.92 -1.82 -1.59
C GLU A 38 -10.29 -2.73 -0.52
N GLU A 39 -9.07 -3.22 -0.77
CA GLU A 39 -8.41 -4.21 0.10
C GLU A 39 -7.90 -3.58 1.40
N LEU A 40 -7.06 -2.55 1.31
CA LEU A 40 -6.45 -1.91 2.48
C LEU A 40 -7.51 -1.26 3.38
N GLN A 41 -8.55 -0.67 2.80
CA GLN A 41 -9.66 -0.12 3.60
C GLN A 41 -10.34 -1.22 4.43
N THR A 42 -10.64 -2.37 3.81
CA THR A 42 -11.23 -3.52 4.51
C THR A 42 -10.30 -4.03 5.61
N ASP A 43 -9.00 -4.12 5.34
CA ASP A 43 -8.00 -4.53 6.34
C ASP A 43 -7.96 -3.55 7.51
N LEU A 44 -8.00 -2.23 7.25
CA LEU A 44 -8.02 -1.20 8.29
C LEU A 44 -9.25 -1.32 9.18
N GLU A 45 -10.43 -1.56 8.62
CA GLU A 45 -11.67 -1.77 9.39
C GLU A 45 -11.57 -2.99 10.32
N VAL A 46 -10.97 -4.09 9.84
CA VAL A 46 -10.74 -5.30 10.65
C VAL A 46 -9.74 -5.01 11.76
N LEU A 47 -8.62 -4.34 11.45
CA LEU A 47 -7.59 -3.99 12.43
C LEU A 47 -8.14 -3.06 13.50
N GLU A 48 -8.85 -2.00 13.12
CA GLU A 48 -9.45 -1.04 14.07
C GLU A 48 -10.40 -1.76 15.04
N LYS A 49 -11.21 -2.69 14.52
CA LYS A 49 -12.22 -3.39 15.32
C LYS A 49 -11.64 -4.47 16.22
N HIS A 50 -10.65 -5.22 15.74
CA HIS A 50 -10.19 -6.45 16.42
C HIS A 50 -8.82 -6.32 17.08
N HIS A 51 -7.96 -5.45 16.56
CA HIS A 51 -6.56 -5.28 16.98
C HIS A 51 -6.13 -3.80 16.88
N PRO A 52 -6.71 -2.91 17.71
CA PRO A 52 -6.50 -1.46 17.60
C PRO A 52 -5.04 -1.03 17.80
N GLU A 53 -4.22 -1.82 18.49
CA GLU A 53 -2.78 -1.63 18.57
C GLU A 53 -2.09 -1.72 17.20
N LEU A 54 -2.42 -2.73 16.39
CA LEU A 54 -1.87 -2.90 15.03
C LEU A 54 -2.34 -1.80 14.08
N TYR A 55 -3.60 -1.36 14.23
CA TYR A 55 -4.11 -0.21 13.49
C TYR A 55 -3.29 1.06 13.80
N LYS A 56 -3.00 1.33 15.08
CA LYS A 56 -2.19 2.48 15.49
C LYS A 56 -0.76 2.40 14.96
N GLU A 57 -0.13 1.23 15.01
CA GLU A 57 1.21 1.03 14.45
C GLU A 57 1.25 1.33 12.95
N LEU A 58 0.25 0.84 12.20
CA LEU A 58 0.14 1.12 10.76
C LEU A 58 -0.12 2.60 10.49
N ALA A 59 -1.06 3.21 11.22
CA ALA A 59 -1.37 4.63 11.09
C ALA A 59 -0.14 5.51 11.40
N GLN A 60 0.65 5.12 12.40
CA GLN A 60 1.89 5.78 12.74
C GLN A 60 2.89 5.75 11.57
N ILE A 61 3.11 4.58 10.96
CA ILE A 61 4.03 4.45 9.81
C ILE A 61 3.58 5.30 8.61
N VAL A 62 2.26 5.45 8.41
CA VAL A 62 1.70 6.22 7.29
C VAL A 62 1.70 7.73 7.56
N CYS A 63 1.37 8.15 8.78
CA CYS A 63 1.14 9.56 9.12
C CYS A 63 2.37 10.26 9.73
N ASP A 64 3.35 9.56 10.30
CA ASP A 64 4.53 10.17 10.92
C ASP A 64 5.59 10.68 9.89
N GLY A 65 5.17 10.93 8.64
CA GLY A 65 6.04 11.40 7.55
C GLY A 65 5.93 12.89 7.21
N GLU A 66 5.22 13.69 8.03
CA GLU A 66 4.98 15.13 7.80
C GLU A 66 5.63 16.04 8.87
N GLU A 67 6.92 15.84 9.19
CA GLU A 67 7.77 16.87 9.86
C GLU A 67 8.80 17.49 8.91
#